data_AF-A0A1Q9MT81-F1
#
_entry.id   AF-A0A1Q9MT81-F1
#
_cell.length_a   1.000
_cell.length_b   1.000
_cell.length_c   1.000
_cell.angle_alpha   90.00
_cell.angle_beta   90.00
_cell.angle_gamma   90.00
#
_symmetry.space_group_name_H-M   'P 1'
#
loop_
_entity.id
_entity.type
_entity.pdbx_description
1 polymer ?
#
loop_
_entity_poly.entity_id
_entity_poly.type
_entity_poly.pdbx_seq_one_letter_code
_entity_poly.pdbx_strand_id
1 'polypeptide(L)'
;MKYLQSHQWSSLTTLFPIKLTCPLCESKFTSQEIGSYGFATKRTDFRPNYWGFNPTEYFFHLCPKCRFCASKNYFEKDLTNIDLKQKIAAIGPLENYNLSEKLNQAAKCLEVIRDSDLETLTDFNLANVWRD
;
A
#
# COMPACT_ATOMS: atom_id res chain seq x y z
N MET A 1 -15.71 4.75 44.95
CA MET A 1 -14.85 4.62 43.76
C MET A 1 -15.16 3.29 43.09
N LYS A 2 -15.98 3.30 42.03
CA LYS A 2 -16.33 2.09 41.28
C LYS A 2 -15.31 1.93 40.14
N TYR A 3 -14.65 0.78 40.13
CA TYR A 3 -13.70 0.34 39.12
C TYR A 3 -14.33 0.48 37.72
N LEU A 4 -13.71 1.29 36.86
CA LEU A 4 -14.00 1.29 35.44
C LEU A 4 -13.46 -0.02 34.86
N GLN A 5 -14.37 -0.92 34.49
CA GLN A 5 -14.04 -2.10 33.72
C GLN A 5 -13.44 -1.64 32.40
N SER A 6 -12.11 -1.79 32.28
CA SER A 6 -11.39 -1.64 31.02
C SER A 6 -11.98 -2.62 30.02
N HIS A 7 -12.83 -2.12 29.12
CA HIS A 7 -13.29 -2.90 27.98
C HIS A 7 -12.06 -3.21 27.13
N GLN A 8 -11.57 -4.45 27.22
CA GLN A 8 -10.49 -4.94 26.39
C GLN A 8 -11.02 -5.12 24.98
N TRP A 9 -10.97 -4.05 24.19
CA TRP A 9 -11.26 -4.12 22.75
C TRP A 9 -10.07 -4.80 22.09
N SER A 10 -10.11 -6.12 22.00
CA SER A 10 -9.26 -6.85 21.07
C SER A 10 -9.77 -6.56 19.64
N SER A 11 -9.51 -5.37 19.10
CA SER A 11 -9.71 -5.17 17.66
C SER A 11 -8.61 -5.96 16.96
N LEU A 12 -8.95 -7.22 16.62
CA LEU A 12 -8.12 -8.07 15.80
C LEU A 12 -8.07 -7.48 14.39
N THR A 13 -6.86 -7.33 13.85
CA THR A 13 -6.68 -7.09 12.43
C THR A 13 -7.31 -8.25 11.67
N THR A 14 -8.30 -7.94 10.83
CA THR A 14 -9.01 -8.93 10.02
C THR A 14 -8.52 -8.85 8.59
N LEU A 15 -8.18 -10.00 8.01
CA LEU A 15 -7.78 -10.12 6.61
C LEU A 15 -8.77 -11.02 5.85
N PHE A 16 -9.01 -10.71 4.59
CA PHE A 16 -9.80 -11.56 3.71
C PHE A 16 -9.16 -11.67 2.32
N PRO A 17 -9.31 -12.83 1.64
CA PRO A 17 -8.72 -13.03 0.33
C PRO A 17 -9.45 -12.20 -0.74
N ILE A 18 -8.68 -11.64 -1.67
CA ILE A 18 -9.20 -10.93 -2.84
C ILE A 18 -8.55 -11.41 -4.12
N LYS A 19 -9.26 -11.28 -5.23
CA LYS A 19 -8.74 -11.58 -6.58
C LYS A 19 -8.39 -10.27 -7.27
N LEU A 20 -7.16 -10.16 -7.76
CA LEU A 20 -6.67 -8.99 -8.47
C LEU A 20 -6.23 -9.37 -9.88
N THR A 21 -6.37 -8.42 -10.80
CA THR A 21 -5.76 -8.48 -12.13
C THR A 21 -4.71 -7.37 -12.21
N CYS A 22 -3.47 -7.71 -12.55
CA CYS A 22 -2.43 -6.69 -12.68
C CYS A 22 -2.67 -5.81 -13.92
N PRO A 23 -2.70 -4.47 -13.79
CA PRO A 23 -3.00 -3.58 -14.92
C PRO A 23 -1.85 -3.48 -15.94
N LEU A 24 -0.64 -3.94 -15.61
CA LEU A 24 0.54 -3.83 -16.49
C LEU A 24 0.85 -5.11 -17.29
N CYS A 25 0.57 -6.26 -16.69
CA CYS A 25 0.91 -7.57 -17.27
C CYS A 25 -0.27 -8.55 -17.31
N GLU A 26 -1.46 -8.10 -16.91
CA GLU A 26 -2.74 -8.80 -16.98
C GLU A 26 -2.79 -10.13 -16.20
N SER A 27 -1.76 -10.42 -15.41
CA SER A 27 -1.75 -11.63 -14.59
C SER A 27 -2.83 -11.54 -13.51
N LYS A 28 -3.65 -12.58 -13.40
CA LYS A 28 -4.61 -12.75 -12.32
C LYS A 28 -3.94 -13.43 -11.14
N PHE A 29 -4.14 -12.93 -9.93
CA PHE A 29 -3.56 -13.49 -8.71
C PHE A 29 -4.45 -13.22 -7.50
N THR A 30 -4.23 -13.99 -6.42
CA THR A 30 -4.92 -13.78 -5.14
C THR A 30 -4.03 -12.95 -4.22
N SER A 31 -4.60 -11.99 -3.51
CA SER A 31 -3.96 -11.24 -2.44
C SER A 31 -4.84 -11.26 -1.19
N GLN A 32 -4.39 -10.59 -0.13
CA GLN A 32 -5.13 -10.42 1.11
C GLN A 32 -5.40 -8.93 1.31
N GLU A 33 -6.65 -8.59 1.65
CA GLU A 33 -7.09 -7.23 1.94
C GLU A 33 -7.47 -7.09 3.41
N ILE A 34 -7.30 -5.89 3.95
CA ILE A 34 -7.61 -5.59 5.34
C ILE A 34 -9.10 -5.27 5.46
N GLY A 35 -9.83 -6.04 6.26
CA GLY A 35 -11.23 -5.77 6.60
C GLY A 35 -11.39 -4.82 7.77
N SER A 36 -10.55 -4.98 8.80
CA SER A 36 -10.54 -4.08 9.96
C SER A 36 -9.16 -4.11 10.61
N TYR A 37 -8.79 -3.01 11.26
CA TYR A 37 -7.58 -2.90 12.07
C TYR A 37 -7.77 -1.78 13.10
N GLY A 38 -7.07 -1.88 14.24
CA GLY A 38 -7.12 -0.88 15.31
C GLY A 38 -5.79 -0.15 15.49
N PHE A 39 -5.84 1.12 15.87
CA PHE A 39 -4.68 1.93 16.24
C PHE A 39 -4.48 1.95 17.75
N ALA A 40 -3.28 1.66 18.20
CA ALA A 40 -2.92 1.64 19.61
C ALA A 40 -2.30 2.96 20.06
N THR A 41 -1.12 3.25 19.53
CA THR A 41 -0.28 4.39 19.88
C THR A 41 0.56 4.78 18.67
N LYS A 42 1.44 5.76 18.83
CA LYS A 42 2.39 6.21 17.81
C LYS A 42 3.79 6.25 18.42
N ARG A 43 4.80 5.80 17.68
CA ARG A 43 6.21 5.90 18.07
C ARG A 43 6.71 7.34 17.90
N THR A 44 7.91 7.62 18.45
CA THR A 44 8.57 8.93 18.35
C THR A 44 8.94 9.32 16.93
N ASP A 45 9.19 8.33 16.05
CA ASP A 45 9.39 8.48 14.61
C ASP A 45 8.06 8.59 13.84
N PHE A 46 6.96 8.84 14.55
CA PHE A 46 5.62 8.93 14.02
C PHE A 46 5.05 7.66 13.36
N ARG A 47 5.72 6.51 13.48
CA ARG A 47 5.19 5.25 13.00
C ARG A 47 4.01 4.77 13.88
N PRO A 48 2.85 4.40 13.31
CA PRO A 48 1.74 3.88 14.07
C PRO A 48 2.04 2.49 14.66
N ASN A 49 1.60 2.27 15.88
CA ASN A 49 1.49 0.95 16.49
C ASN A 49 0.03 0.48 16.38
N TYR A 50 -0.17 -0.74 15.90
CA TYR A 50 -1.49 -1.33 15.71
C TYR A 50 -1.85 -2.27 16.86
N TRP A 51 -3.14 -2.46 17.12
CA TRP A 51 -3.58 -3.51 18.04
C TRP A 51 -3.43 -4.88 17.38
N GLY A 52 -2.78 -5.81 18.08
CA GLY A 52 -2.55 -7.17 17.58
C GLY A 52 -1.58 -7.21 16.40
N PHE A 53 -2.03 -7.79 15.28
CA PHE A 53 -1.21 -8.00 14.08
C PHE A 53 -1.04 -6.71 13.27
N ASN A 54 0.19 -6.43 12.83
CA ASN A 54 0.51 -5.24 12.03
C ASN A 54 -0.01 -5.37 10.58
N PRO A 55 -1.02 -4.59 10.14
CA PRO A 55 -1.61 -4.69 8.81
C PRO A 55 -0.74 -4.09 7.70
N THR A 56 0.40 -3.45 8.02
CA THR A 56 1.15 -2.59 7.08
C THR A 56 1.46 -3.28 5.75
N GLU A 57 1.80 -4.56 5.78
CA GLU A 57 2.13 -5.33 4.57
C GLU A 57 0.95 -5.40 3.57
N TYR A 58 -0.28 -5.38 4.06
CA TYR A 58 -1.50 -5.63 3.30
C TYR A 58 -2.14 -4.35 2.75
N PHE A 59 -1.59 -3.18 3.07
CA PHE A 59 -1.97 -1.93 2.39
C PHE A 59 -1.52 -1.89 0.93
N PHE A 60 -0.55 -2.74 0.56
CA PHE A 60 0.01 -2.81 -0.79
C PHE A 60 -0.06 -4.24 -1.34
N HIS A 61 -0.48 -4.36 -2.59
CA HIS A 61 -0.53 -5.62 -3.31
C HIS A 61 0.64 -5.71 -4.27
N LEU A 62 1.33 -6.85 -4.28
CA LEU A 62 2.46 -7.13 -5.15
C LEU A 62 2.02 -8.14 -6.22
N CYS A 63 2.15 -7.76 -7.49
CA CYS A 63 1.99 -8.68 -8.59
C CYS A 63 3.16 -9.69 -8.60
N PRO A 64 2.90 -11.01 -8.56
CA PRO A 64 3.97 -12.02 -8.55
C PRO A 64 4.73 -12.10 -9.88
N LYS A 65 4.14 -11.62 -10.99
CA LYS A 65 4.71 -11.72 -12.34
C LYS A 65 5.61 -10.53 -12.68
N CYS A 66 5.08 -9.30 -12.69
CA CYS A 66 5.84 -8.11 -13.10
C CYS A 66 6.38 -7.27 -11.93
N ARG A 67 6.10 -7.68 -10.68
CA ARG A 67 6.56 -7.02 -9.45
C ARG A 67 6.09 -5.58 -9.29
N PHE A 68 5.04 -5.23 -10.02
CA PHE A 68 4.24 -4.06 -9.72
C PHE A 68 3.69 -4.13 -8.31
N CYS A 69 3.97 -3.11 -7.50
CA CYS A 69 3.48 -3.01 -6.15
C CYS A 69 2.79 -1.67 -5.91
N ALA A 70 1.54 -1.69 -5.49
CA ALA A 70 0.75 -0.49 -5.26
C ALA A 70 -0.45 -0.78 -4.34
N SER A 71 -1.16 0.26 -3.91
CA SER A 71 -2.46 0.08 -3.24
C SER A 71 -3.50 -0.46 -4.20
N LYS A 72 -4.57 -1.06 -3.66
CA LYS A 72 -5.65 -1.68 -4.44
C LYS A 72 -6.21 -0.80 -5.55
N ASN A 73 -6.40 0.50 -5.29
CA ASN A 73 -6.95 1.44 -6.26
C ASN A 73 -6.16 1.47 -7.59
N TYR A 74 -4.84 1.24 -7.57
CA TYR A 74 -4.05 1.21 -8.80
C TYR A 74 -4.28 -0.06 -9.63
N PHE A 75 -4.77 -1.15 -9.03
CA PHE A 75 -5.16 -2.37 -9.75
C PHE A 75 -6.53 -2.27 -10.41
N GLU A 76 -7.31 -1.25 -10.07
CA GLU A 76 -8.61 -0.93 -10.68
C GLU A 76 -8.48 0.12 -11.80
N LYS A 77 -7.31 0.77 -11.91
CA LYS A 77 -7.00 1.75 -12.96
C LYS A 77 -6.51 1.06 -14.23
N ASP A 78 -6.76 1.71 -15.35
CA ASP A 78 -6.13 1.39 -16.63
C ASP A 78 -4.75 2.06 -16.69
N LEU A 79 -3.68 1.25 -16.71
CA LEU A 79 -2.27 1.70 -16.76
C LEU A 79 -1.58 1.18 -18.04
N THR A 80 -2.26 1.24 -19.18
CA THR A 80 -1.82 0.68 -20.48
C THR A 80 -0.61 1.36 -21.15
N ASN A 81 0.13 2.23 -20.46
CA ASN A 81 1.31 2.89 -21.02
C ASN A 81 2.51 1.92 -21.14
N ILE A 82 3.05 1.80 -22.36
CA ILE A 82 4.19 0.93 -22.67
C ILE A 82 5.47 1.36 -21.90
N ASP A 83 5.71 2.67 -21.77
CA ASP A 83 6.87 3.23 -21.04
C ASP A 83 6.81 2.87 -19.55
N LEU A 84 5.62 2.95 -18.94
CA LEU A 84 5.40 2.54 -17.55
C LEU A 84 5.79 1.09 -17.31
N LYS A 85 5.39 0.20 -18.22
CA LYS A 85 5.71 -1.23 -18.13
C LYS A 85 7.21 -1.48 -18.19
N GLN A 86 7.93 -0.76 -19.05
CA GLN A 86 9.39 -0.87 -19.18
C GLN A 86 10.10 -0.33 -17.94
N LYS A 87 9.70 0.85 -17.44
CA LYS A 87 10.26 1.44 -16.22
C LYS A 87 10.06 0.56 -15.00
N ILE A 88 8.87 -0.03 -14.83
CA ILE A 88 8.58 -0.93 -13.71
C ILE A 88 9.38 -2.23 -13.84
N ALA A 89 9.54 -2.77 -15.06
CA ALA A 89 10.41 -3.92 -15.28
C ALA A 89 11.88 -3.62 -14.93
N ALA A 90 12.34 -2.38 -15.12
CA ALA A 90 13.70 -1.96 -14.79
C ALA A 90 13.97 -1.82 -13.28
N ILE A 91 12.93 -1.70 -12.43
CA ILE A 91 13.09 -1.68 -10.96
C ILE A 91 13.72 -2.98 -10.43
N GLY A 92 13.52 -4.09 -11.15
CA GLY A 92 14.08 -5.39 -10.82
C GLY A 92 13.15 -6.29 -10.00
N PRO A 93 13.48 -7.59 -9.91
CA PRO A 93 12.63 -8.58 -9.25
C PRO A 93 12.68 -8.44 -7.72
N LEU A 94 11.57 -8.80 -7.07
CA LEU A 94 11.45 -8.87 -5.62
C LEU A 94 10.98 -10.26 -5.18
N GLU A 95 11.89 -11.18 -4.89
CA GLU A 95 11.62 -12.56 -4.43
C GLU A 95 11.98 -12.74 -2.96
N ASN A 96 11.20 -13.51 -2.21
CA ASN A 96 11.43 -13.79 -0.77
C ASN A 96 11.66 -12.52 0.06
N TYR A 97 10.75 -11.56 -0.08
CA TYR A 97 10.89 -10.23 0.49
C TYR A 97 10.45 -10.14 1.95
N ASN A 98 10.99 -9.15 2.65
CA ASN A 98 10.47 -8.66 3.92
C ASN A 98 9.57 -7.42 3.73
N LEU A 99 8.93 -6.98 4.80
CA LEU A 99 8.04 -5.82 4.80
C LEU A 99 8.72 -4.56 4.23
N SER A 100 9.95 -4.26 4.64
CA SER A 100 10.67 -3.05 4.21
C SER A 100 10.89 -3.05 2.70
N GLU A 101 11.31 -4.20 2.15
CA GLU A 101 11.56 -4.32 0.71
C GLU A 101 10.27 -4.21 -0.11
N LYS A 102 9.16 -4.77 0.38
CA LYS A 102 7.84 -4.60 -0.25
C LYS A 102 7.41 -3.14 -0.27
N LEU A 103 7.60 -2.41 0.85
CA LEU A 103 7.28 -0.99 0.93
C LEU A 103 8.17 -0.15 0.00
N ASN A 104 9.46 -0.46 -0.08
CA ASN A 104 10.38 0.19 -1.00
C ASN A 104 9.98 -0.06 -2.47
N GLN A 105 9.56 -1.29 -2.80
CA GLN A 105 9.05 -1.60 -4.13
C GLN A 105 7.79 -0.80 -4.44
N ALA A 106 6.86 -0.70 -3.50
CA ALA A 106 5.64 0.10 -3.66
C ALA A 106 5.96 1.58 -3.89
N ALA A 107 6.92 2.14 -3.14
CA ALA A 107 7.36 3.51 -3.30
C ALA A 107 7.95 3.77 -4.70
N LYS A 108 8.85 2.91 -5.17
CA LYS A 108 9.45 3.03 -6.52
C LYS A 108 8.42 2.91 -7.64
N CYS A 109 7.49 1.95 -7.54
CA CYS A 109 6.41 1.82 -8.52
C CYS A 109 5.52 3.06 -8.55
N LEU A 110 5.22 3.64 -7.39
CA LEU A 110 4.40 4.84 -7.28
C LEU A 110 5.11 6.08 -7.85
N GLU A 111 6.41 6.22 -7.63
CA GLU A 111 7.25 7.27 -8.23
C GLU A 111 7.20 7.19 -9.76
N VAL A 112 7.42 6.00 -10.33
CA VAL A 112 7.33 5.77 -11.77
C VAL A 112 5.95 6.10 -12.32
N ILE A 113 4.87 5.75 -11.60
CA ILE A 113 3.50 6.12 -12.02
C ILE A 113 3.32 7.64 -12.02
N ARG A 114 3.73 8.32 -10.96
CA ARG A 114 3.59 9.79 -10.84
C ARG A 114 4.37 10.51 -11.94
N ASP A 115 5.58 10.06 -12.25
CA ASP A 115 6.41 10.62 -13.31
C ASP A 115 5.80 10.44 -14.70
N SER A 116 5.02 9.37 -14.91
CA SER A 116 4.33 9.11 -16.17
C SER A 116 2.95 9.73 -16.28
N ASP A 117 2.25 9.92 -15.16
CA ASP A 117 0.89 10.48 -15.13
C ASP A 117 0.87 12.00 -15.33
N LEU A 118 1.98 12.72 -15.16
CA LEU A 118 2.15 14.16 -15.42
C LEU A 118 0.87 15.02 -15.28
N GLU A 119 0.08 14.81 -14.22
CA GLU A 119 -0.48 15.97 -13.54
C GLU A 119 0.72 16.55 -12.82
N THR A 120 1.26 17.62 -13.39
CA THR A 120 2.17 18.52 -12.70
C THR A 120 1.70 18.61 -11.25
N LEU A 121 2.51 18.10 -10.33
CA LEU A 121 2.66 18.79 -9.05
C LEU A 121 3.12 20.19 -9.43
N THR A 122 2.19 21.05 -9.86
CA THR A 122 2.40 22.47 -9.79
C THR A 122 2.77 22.69 -8.34
N ASP A 123 3.96 23.24 -8.10
CA ASP A 123 4.62 23.52 -6.84
C ASP A 123 3.78 24.30 -5.79
N PHE A 124 2.47 24.45 -6.02
CA PHE A 124 1.51 25.20 -5.24
C PHE A 124 0.45 24.36 -4.51
N ASN A 125 0.30 23.06 -4.76
CA ASN A 125 -0.80 22.28 -4.13
C ASN A 125 -0.45 21.69 -2.74
N LEU A 126 0.81 21.74 -2.31
CA LEU A 126 1.21 21.36 -0.95
C LEU A 126 0.77 22.40 0.11
N ALA A 127 0.55 23.66 -0.26
CA ALA A 127 0.21 24.72 0.67
C ALA A 127 -1.26 24.71 1.14
N ASN A 128 -2.15 24.05 0.39
CA ASN A 128 -3.59 24.08 0.65
C ASN A 128 -4.10 22.87 1.45
N VAL A 129 -3.31 21.80 1.59
CA VAL A 129 -3.76 20.58 2.30
C VAL A 129 -3.56 20.69 3.83
N TRP A 130 -2.82 21.69 4.31
CA TRP A 130 -2.52 21.87 5.75
C TRP A 130 -3.46 22.85 6.47
N ARG A 131 -4.44 23.42 5.76
CA ARG A 131 -5.47 24.29 6.33
C ARG A 131 -6.83 23.67 6.09
N ASP A 132 -7.15 22.64 6.87
CA ASP A 132 -8.50 22.27 7.30
C ASP A 132 -8.40 21.37 8.55
#